data_AF-A0A968H4J3-F1
#
_entry.id   AF-A0A968H4J3-F1
#
_cell.length_a   1.000
_cell.length_b   1.000
_cell.length_c   1.000
_cell.angle_alpha   90.00
_cell.angle_beta   90.00
_cell.angle_gamma   90.00
#
_symmetry.space_group_name_H-M   'P 1'
#
loop_
_entity.id
_entity.type
_entity.pdbx_description
1 polymer ?
#
loop_
_entity_poly.entity_id
_entity_poly.type
_entity_poly.pdbx_seq_one_letter_code
_entity_poly.pdbx_strand_id
1 'polypeptide(L)'
;MAVKERLLENCIFQMNRRDLVAALLLGSAGFAANHFNLSLFFNVDFLFGSVFSMFALLRYGPASGLLAALIAASCTWLQWHHPWAIIIFSAEALVAGVLLYRHRIELITAVVLFWFTAGLLLVWLFYHQVMGFSGGATLLISLKQGINGIINTLLAEVLFLLSLRLKPTPGTLPSLQRWLQIILQGLVLVPAFVLAFADINWLFRQQMHRLQQDTARMAAVGTVMLDHLLTVEHRSDVPGHRVHGQAAADPAILKLMRGIINQRAVSLSLLDRQGRVLVTTSTERMPGQVFAFPADGRLEPVGGAVSHWIPDPKPGIGAMKRWLRSFYTTEVELAPETGLRLVVEASLAPSLQLINSRTSILLGVLALLTLLIIVLSRYFSRRLLAPITELGRATSQLPLKIAQGEQIGWRPAEVSEEQGLQDNFSQMEQALQQSFRELNAINEELEQRVAERTVELQDRERQLSYVLKATGEGIWDWYIDSGVVRHNRRWCEILQLDDALLEHPLELFAGYLHPEDRAGVMAAVQAALDGDGHYRSIHRMLSGSGVVVWVEDRGEVVERDAAGQPLRMAGSINDITARKYAETQLELKQQQLEELNRSLQQQVEQTVAELRTKDQVLISQGRQAAM
;
A
#
# COMPACT_ATOMS: atom_id res chain seq x y z
N MET A 1 2.42 -17.51 -15.32
CA MET A 1 3.55 -16.67 -14.88
C MET A 1 4.44 -16.22 -16.05
N ALA A 2 4.82 -17.09 -16.99
CA ALA A 2 5.73 -16.75 -18.12
C ALA A 2 5.25 -15.66 -19.11
N VAL A 3 3.94 -15.46 -19.28
CA VAL A 3 3.40 -14.40 -20.19
C VAL A 3 3.47 -13.00 -19.55
N LYS A 4 3.43 -12.92 -18.21
CA LYS A 4 3.53 -11.66 -17.46
C LYS A 4 4.98 -11.16 -17.37
N GLU A 5 5.94 -12.09 -17.36
CA GLU A 5 7.38 -11.79 -17.44
C GLU A 5 7.79 -11.29 -18.84
N ARG A 6 7.25 -11.87 -19.93
CA ARG A 6 7.52 -11.39 -21.31
C ARG A 6 6.94 -10.00 -21.60
N LEU A 7 5.84 -9.62 -20.96
CA LEU A 7 5.27 -8.26 -21.08
C LEU A 7 6.06 -7.21 -20.28
N LEU A 8 6.74 -7.60 -19.20
CA LEU A 8 7.66 -6.72 -18.47
C LEU A 8 8.94 -6.45 -19.27
N GLU A 9 9.45 -7.43 -20.03
CA GLU A 9 10.67 -7.25 -20.84
C GLU A 9 10.54 -6.21 -21.96
N ASN A 10 9.39 -6.10 -22.61
CA ASN A 10 9.16 -5.16 -23.71
C ASN A 10 8.67 -3.76 -23.28
N CYS A 11 8.31 -3.55 -22.00
CA CYS A 11 7.79 -2.27 -21.50
C CYS A 11 8.75 -1.47 -20.61
N ILE A 12 9.91 -2.03 -20.21
CA ILE A 12 10.86 -1.33 -19.32
C ILE A 12 11.38 -0.02 -19.95
N PHE A 13 11.52 0.04 -21.28
CA PHE A 13 12.02 1.22 -21.99
C PHE A 13 10.96 2.00 -22.78
N GLN A 14 9.67 1.69 -22.63
CA GLN A 14 8.63 2.50 -23.26
C GLN A 14 8.45 3.81 -22.49
N MET A 15 8.54 4.93 -23.21
CA MET A 15 8.51 6.26 -22.63
C MET A 15 7.39 7.07 -23.27
N ASN A 16 6.39 7.48 -22.47
CA ASN A 16 5.30 8.29 -22.98
C ASN A 16 5.73 9.76 -23.09
N ARG A 17 4.95 10.58 -23.82
CA ARG A 17 5.27 12.01 -24.01
C ARG A 17 5.49 12.78 -22.70
N ARG A 18 4.74 12.45 -21.65
CA ARG A 18 4.91 13.06 -20.31
C ARG A 18 6.24 12.68 -19.67
N ASP A 19 6.63 11.41 -19.79
CA ASP A 19 7.86 10.88 -19.23
C ASP A 19 9.09 11.45 -19.97
N LEU A 20 8.98 11.60 -21.30
CA LEU A 20 9.99 12.27 -22.13
C LEU A 20 10.20 13.73 -21.68
N VAL A 21 9.12 14.50 -21.53
CA VAL A 21 9.22 15.90 -21.08
C VAL A 21 9.82 15.98 -19.68
N ALA A 22 9.40 15.10 -18.76
CA ALA A 22 9.96 15.06 -17.41
C ALA A 22 11.46 14.71 -17.43
N ALA A 23 11.88 13.75 -18.25
CA ALA A 23 13.28 13.37 -18.41
C ALA A 23 14.14 14.52 -18.95
N LEU A 24 13.64 15.28 -19.94
CA LEU A 24 14.32 16.45 -20.48
C LEU A 24 14.47 17.57 -19.43
N LEU A 25 13.41 17.85 -18.67
CA LEU A 25 13.42 18.86 -17.62
C LEU A 25 14.36 18.48 -16.47
N LEU A 26 14.28 17.24 -15.98
CA LEU A 26 15.14 16.74 -14.91
C LEU A 26 16.60 16.60 -15.37
N GLY A 27 16.84 16.18 -16.61
CA GLY A 27 18.18 16.16 -17.21
C GLY A 27 18.79 17.56 -17.29
N SER A 28 18.00 18.56 -17.71
CA SER A 28 18.43 19.97 -17.76
C SER A 28 18.69 20.54 -16.37
N ALA A 29 17.84 20.22 -15.39
CA ALA A 29 18.05 20.57 -13.99
C ALA A 29 19.33 19.91 -13.44
N GLY A 30 19.58 18.64 -13.79
CA GLY A 30 20.81 17.93 -13.44
C GLY A 30 22.06 18.55 -14.06
N PHE A 31 21.98 18.98 -15.32
CA PHE A 31 23.05 19.73 -15.99
C PHE A 31 23.35 21.05 -15.25
N ALA A 32 22.31 21.81 -14.89
CA ALA A 32 22.47 23.04 -14.12
C ALA A 32 23.01 22.79 -12.70
N ALA A 33 22.56 21.72 -12.04
CA ALA A 33 23.02 21.33 -10.71
C ALA A 33 24.51 20.98 -10.67
N ASN A 34 25.07 20.48 -11.77
CA ASN A 34 26.52 20.25 -11.89
C ASN A 34 27.36 21.53 -11.91
N HIS A 35 26.74 22.71 -12.01
CA HIS A 35 27.41 23.99 -11.79
C HIS A 35 27.68 24.23 -10.29
N PHE A 36 26.81 23.75 -9.41
CA PHE A 36 27.02 23.76 -7.95
C PHE A 36 27.87 22.56 -7.55
N ASN A 37 29.15 22.60 -7.89
CA ASN A 37 30.08 21.53 -7.58
C ASN A 37 30.76 21.76 -6.20
N LEU A 38 31.14 20.68 -5.53
CA LEU A 38 31.95 20.74 -4.31
C LEU A 38 33.36 20.26 -4.61
N SER A 39 34.33 21.18 -4.64
CA SER A 39 35.72 20.84 -4.90
C SER A 39 36.41 20.22 -3.68
N LEU A 40 37.02 19.04 -3.86
CA LEU A 40 37.92 18.43 -2.87
C LEU A 40 39.25 19.20 -2.84
N PHE A 41 39.87 19.29 -4.00
CA PHE A 41 41.09 20.04 -4.28
C PHE A 41 41.29 20.03 -5.80
N PHE A 42 41.83 21.12 -6.34
CA PHE A 42 42.40 21.15 -7.70
C PHE A 42 41.45 20.68 -8.84
N ASN A 43 40.18 21.12 -8.82
CA ASN A 43 39.12 20.75 -9.78
C ASN A 43 38.73 19.25 -9.74
N VAL A 44 38.97 18.57 -8.62
CA VAL A 44 38.35 17.28 -8.34
C VAL A 44 37.05 17.53 -7.60
N ASP A 45 35.93 17.54 -8.33
CA ASP A 45 34.67 18.07 -7.80
C ASP A 45 33.59 16.99 -7.66
N PHE A 46 32.84 17.00 -6.56
CA PHE A 46 31.56 16.27 -6.43
C PHE A 46 30.48 16.97 -7.26
N LEU A 47 29.72 16.17 -8.00
CA LEU A 47 28.74 16.62 -8.99
C LEU A 47 27.38 16.06 -8.60
N PHE A 48 26.34 16.90 -8.56
CA PHE A 48 25.02 16.54 -8.03
C PHE A 48 23.96 16.27 -9.11
N GLY A 49 24.33 16.32 -10.39
CA GLY A 49 23.40 16.13 -11.50
C GLY A 49 22.73 14.76 -11.51
N SER A 50 23.41 13.71 -11.02
CA SER A 50 22.82 12.38 -10.96
C SER A 50 21.72 12.23 -9.89
N VAL A 51 21.56 13.20 -8.98
CA VAL A 51 20.38 13.26 -8.09
C VAL A 51 19.10 13.29 -8.93
N PHE A 52 19.09 14.10 -9.99
CA PHE A 52 17.93 14.27 -10.86
C PHE A 52 17.70 13.07 -11.77
N SER A 53 18.75 12.41 -12.24
CA SER A 53 18.61 11.19 -13.05
C SER A 53 18.11 10.01 -12.21
N MET A 54 18.59 9.86 -10.97
CA MET A 54 18.10 8.84 -10.04
C MET A 54 16.66 9.13 -9.61
N PHE A 55 16.30 10.40 -9.41
CA PHE A 55 14.91 10.79 -9.16
C PHE A 55 14.01 10.50 -10.37
N ALA A 56 14.46 10.83 -11.58
CA ALA A 56 13.74 10.51 -12.81
C ALA A 56 13.51 9.00 -12.97
N LEU A 57 14.54 8.20 -12.63
CA LEU A 57 14.50 6.74 -12.63
C LEU A 57 13.44 6.20 -11.66
N LEU A 58 13.38 6.72 -10.43
CA LEU A 58 12.38 6.32 -9.43
C LEU A 58 10.95 6.72 -9.81
N ARG A 59 10.77 7.91 -10.40
CA ARG A 59 9.45 8.51 -10.62
C ARG A 59 8.83 8.17 -11.98
N TYR A 60 9.64 8.11 -13.02
CA TYR A 60 9.22 8.02 -14.44
C TYR A 60 9.83 6.82 -15.18
N GLY A 61 10.58 5.96 -14.49
CA GLY A 61 11.11 4.72 -15.06
C GLY A 61 12.52 4.82 -15.66
N PRO A 62 13.09 3.68 -16.09
CA PRO A 62 14.50 3.58 -16.41
C PRO A 62 14.89 4.26 -17.71
N ALA A 63 14.00 4.33 -18.72
CA ALA A 63 14.25 5.14 -19.93
C ALA A 63 14.43 6.63 -19.59
N SER A 64 13.53 7.17 -18.77
CA SER A 64 13.57 8.56 -18.30
C SER A 64 14.81 8.84 -17.48
N GLY A 65 15.16 7.91 -16.58
CA GLY A 65 16.39 7.96 -15.78
C GLY A 65 17.65 7.99 -16.62
N LEU A 66 17.75 7.12 -17.63
CA LEU A 66 18.90 7.04 -18.53
C LEU A 66 19.05 8.31 -19.39
N LEU A 67 17.94 8.81 -19.95
CA LEU A 67 17.96 10.04 -20.73
C LEU A 67 18.38 11.25 -19.87
N ALA A 68 17.82 11.35 -18.66
CA ALA A 68 18.22 12.40 -17.72
C ALA A 68 19.71 12.29 -17.33
N ALA A 69 20.24 11.07 -17.16
CA ALA A 69 21.66 10.84 -16.85
C ALA A 69 22.57 11.29 -18.00
N LEU A 70 22.23 10.96 -19.26
CA LEU A 70 22.97 11.38 -20.44
C LEU A 70 23.07 12.92 -20.54
N ILE A 71 21.94 13.61 -20.34
CA ILE A 71 21.88 15.08 -20.40
C ILE A 71 22.67 15.67 -19.23
N ALA A 72 22.43 15.21 -17.99
CA ALA A 72 23.10 15.74 -16.82
C ALA A 72 24.62 15.54 -16.89
N ALA A 73 25.08 14.36 -17.32
CA ALA A 73 26.50 14.05 -17.42
C ALA A 73 27.21 14.78 -18.56
N SER A 74 26.49 15.28 -19.57
CA SER A 74 27.10 15.99 -20.72
C SER A 74 27.91 17.23 -20.32
N CYS A 75 27.62 17.85 -19.16
CA CYS A 75 28.41 18.96 -18.61
C CYS A 75 29.87 18.58 -18.32
N THR A 76 30.16 17.30 -18.09
CA THR A 76 31.52 16.81 -17.79
C THR A 76 32.46 16.98 -18.97
N TRP A 77 31.94 17.03 -20.20
CA TRP A 77 32.73 17.38 -21.37
C TRP A 77 33.24 18.83 -21.31
N LEU A 78 32.38 19.76 -20.86
CA LEU A 78 32.74 21.17 -20.71
C LEU A 78 33.73 21.39 -19.56
N GLN A 79 33.58 20.65 -18.46
CA GLN A 79 34.42 20.81 -17.27
C GLN A 79 35.76 20.07 -17.37
N TRP A 80 35.78 18.86 -17.95
CA TRP A 80 36.93 17.95 -17.90
C TRP A 80 37.54 17.63 -19.27
N HIS A 81 36.95 18.12 -20.37
CA HIS A 81 37.43 17.96 -21.75
C HIS A 81 37.60 16.50 -22.21
N HIS A 82 36.81 15.56 -21.65
CA HIS A 82 36.77 14.16 -22.09
C HIS A 82 35.39 13.52 -21.84
N PRO A 83 34.99 12.46 -22.57
CA PRO A 83 33.62 11.91 -22.52
C PRO A 83 33.40 10.80 -21.48
N TRP A 84 34.46 10.28 -20.86
CA TRP A 84 34.39 9.02 -20.10
C TRP A 84 33.39 9.03 -18.93
N ALA A 85 33.21 10.18 -18.28
CA ALA A 85 32.24 10.34 -17.21
C ALA A 85 30.79 10.22 -17.70
N ILE A 86 30.49 10.63 -18.94
CA ILE A 86 29.16 10.47 -19.56
C ILE A 86 28.81 8.98 -19.66
N ILE A 87 29.77 8.18 -20.13
CA ILE A 87 29.60 6.73 -20.28
C ILE A 87 29.39 6.08 -18.91
N ILE A 88 30.21 6.42 -17.92
CA ILE A 88 30.15 5.82 -16.58
C ILE A 88 28.83 6.16 -15.87
N PHE A 89 28.42 7.43 -15.84
CA PHE A 89 27.17 7.84 -15.17
C PHE A 89 25.92 7.35 -15.91
N SER A 90 25.98 7.22 -17.23
CA SER A 90 24.88 6.61 -18.00
C SER A 90 24.78 5.10 -17.74
N ALA A 91 25.93 4.42 -17.63
CA ALA A 91 25.98 3.01 -17.26
C ALA A 91 25.46 2.78 -15.83
N GLU A 92 25.78 3.67 -14.89
CA GLU A 92 25.24 3.67 -13.53
C GLU A 92 23.70 3.70 -13.56
N ALA A 93 23.11 4.67 -14.25
CA ALA A 93 21.65 4.81 -14.36
C ALA A 93 21.00 3.59 -15.06
N LEU A 94 21.64 3.05 -16.11
CA LEU A 94 21.16 1.87 -16.82
C LEU A 94 21.15 0.63 -15.93
N VAL A 95 22.28 0.30 -15.30
CA VAL A 95 22.42 -0.89 -14.45
C VAL A 95 21.54 -0.77 -13.21
N ALA A 96 21.52 0.40 -12.57
CA ALA A 96 20.64 0.66 -11.43
C ALA A 96 19.16 0.49 -11.81
N GLY A 97 18.76 0.97 -13.00
CA GLY A 97 17.41 0.82 -13.53
C GLY A 97 17.02 -0.64 -13.77
N VAL A 98 17.91 -1.43 -14.37
CA VAL A 98 17.70 -2.86 -14.60
C VAL A 98 17.55 -3.61 -13.27
N LEU A 99 18.46 -3.39 -12.31
CA LEU A 99 18.41 -4.06 -11.01
C LEU A 99 17.16 -3.68 -10.20
N LEU A 100 16.75 -2.41 -10.24
CA LEU A 100 15.55 -1.93 -9.55
C LEU A 100 14.27 -2.52 -10.14
N TYR A 101 14.11 -2.48 -11.47
CA TYR A 101 12.85 -2.86 -12.12
C TYR A 101 12.72 -4.36 -12.41
N ARG A 102 13.83 -5.02 -12.82
CA ARG A 102 13.82 -6.46 -13.15
C ARG A 102 14.01 -7.33 -11.92
N HIS A 103 14.95 -6.96 -11.04
CA HIS A 103 15.33 -7.78 -9.88
C HIS A 103 14.76 -7.28 -8.55
N ARG A 104 13.98 -6.17 -8.55
CA ARG A 104 13.35 -5.58 -7.36
C ARG A 104 14.37 -5.24 -6.25
N ILE A 105 15.60 -4.92 -6.63
CA ILE A 105 16.66 -4.52 -5.70
C ILE A 105 16.45 -3.04 -5.33
N GLU A 106 16.72 -2.67 -4.08
CA GLU A 106 16.64 -1.27 -3.63
C GLU A 106 17.66 -0.40 -4.39
N LEU A 107 17.30 0.83 -4.74
CA LEU A 107 18.11 1.67 -5.65
C LEU A 107 19.51 1.92 -5.10
N ILE A 108 19.63 2.31 -3.83
CA ILE A 108 20.94 2.50 -3.19
C ILE A 108 21.79 1.22 -3.19
N THR A 109 21.16 0.04 -3.00
CA THR A 109 21.87 -1.24 -3.07
C THR A 109 22.33 -1.53 -4.50
N ALA A 110 21.51 -1.22 -5.50
CA ALA A 110 21.87 -1.39 -6.91
C ALA A 110 23.04 -0.50 -7.32
N VAL A 111 23.04 0.78 -6.88
CA VAL A 111 24.13 1.73 -7.15
C VAL A 111 25.42 1.30 -6.45
N VAL A 112 25.34 0.83 -5.21
CA VAL A 112 26.50 0.26 -4.51
C VAL A 112 27.03 -0.97 -5.24
N LEU A 113 26.18 -1.91 -5.62
CA LEU A 113 26.61 -3.08 -6.40
C LEU A 113 27.32 -2.67 -7.70
N PHE A 114 26.80 -1.66 -8.42
CA PHE A 114 27.45 -1.13 -9.61
C PHE A 114 28.84 -0.57 -9.30
N TRP A 115 28.97 0.34 -8.34
CA TRP A 115 30.26 1.00 -8.05
C TRP A 115 31.33 0.05 -7.48
N PHE A 116 30.92 -0.99 -6.76
CA PHE A 116 31.82 -2.03 -6.27
C PHE A 116 32.10 -3.15 -7.29
N THR A 117 31.51 -3.09 -8.49
CA THR A 117 31.75 -4.04 -9.58
C THR A 117 32.06 -3.31 -10.89
N ALA A 118 31.06 -3.15 -11.78
CA ALA A 118 31.21 -2.58 -13.11
C ALA A 118 31.75 -1.15 -13.09
N GLY A 119 31.35 -0.32 -12.13
CA GLY A 119 31.83 1.05 -11.99
C GLY A 119 33.35 1.12 -11.80
N LEU A 120 33.89 0.31 -10.89
CA LEU A 120 35.35 0.24 -10.64
C LEU A 120 36.11 -0.24 -11.89
N LEU A 121 35.57 -1.23 -12.61
CA LEU A 121 36.17 -1.72 -13.86
C LEU A 121 36.16 -0.65 -14.96
N LEU A 122 35.05 0.08 -15.12
CA LEU A 122 34.93 1.14 -16.13
C LEU A 122 35.86 2.32 -15.83
N VAL A 123 35.95 2.74 -14.56
CA VAL A 123 36.89 3.79 -14.16
C VAL A 123 38.32 3.34 -14.40
N TRP A 124 38.67 2.11 -14.03
CA TRP A 124 40.01 1.57 -14.27
C TRP A 124 40.33 1.54 -15.78
N LEU A 125 39.42 1.05 -16.61
CA LEU A 125 39.59 1.01 -18.05
C LEU A 125 39.86 2.41 -18.64
N PHE A 126 38.99 3.39 -18.37
CA PHE A 126 39.11 4.70 -19.02
C PHE A 126 40.19 5.59 -18.40
N TYR A 127 40.37 5.57 -17.08
CA TYR A 127 41.31 6.47 -16.41
C TYR A 127 42.73 5.86 -16.33
N HIS A 128 42.87 4.56 -16.03
CA HIS A 128 44.20 3.94 -15.96
C HIS A 128 44.72 3.56 -17.35
N GLN A 129 43.95 2.79 -18.14
CA GLN A 129 44.44 2.28 -19.43
C GLN A 129 44.42 3.35 -20.53
N VAL A 130 43.31 4.09 -20.68
CA VAL A 130 43.17 5.05 -21.80
C VAL A 130 43.88 6.37 -21.50
N MET A 131 43.75 6.92 -20.29
CA MET A 131 44.36 8.23 -19.95
C MET A 131 45.72 8.15 -19.25
N GLY A 132 46.19 6.94 -18.90
CA GLY A 132 47.50 6.73 -18.29
C GLY A 132 47.66 7.38 -16.92
N PHE A 133 46.60 7.41 -16.10
CA PHE A 133 46.71 7.80 -14.69
C PHE A 133 47.42 6.72 -13.87
N SER A 134 48.11 7.12 -12.81
CA SER A 134 48.69 6.16 -11.87
C SER A 134 47.60 5.35 -11.17
N GLY A 135 47.95 4.16 -10.66
CA GLY A 135 47.00 3.32 -9.91
C GLY A 135 46.40 4.06 -8.70
N GLY A 136 47.21 4.84 -7.97
CA GLY A 136 46.75 5.63 -6.83
C GLY A 136 45.76 6.74 -7.22
N ALA A 137 45.98 7.45 -8.33
CA ALA A 137 45.04 8.47 -8.81
C ALA A 137 43.74 7.84 -9.34
N THR A 138 43.83 6.69 -10.00
CA THR A 138 42.67 5.95 -10.52
C THR A 138 41.82 5.41 -9.37
N LEU A 139 42.44 4.91 -8.30
CA LEU A 139 41.75 4.49 -7.08
C LEU A 139 41.02 5.67 -6.42
N LEU A 140 41.68 6.83 -6.29
CA LEU A 140 41.06 8.04 -5.76
C LEU A 140 39.79 8.39 -6.57
N ILE A 141 39.90 8.45 -7.90
CA ILE A 141 38.79 8.79 -8.79
C ILE A 141 37.65 7.76 -8.63
N SER A 142 37.97 6.48 -8.56
CA SER A 142 36.99 5.39 -8.39
C SER A 142 36.21 5.53 -7.09
N LEU A 143 36.92 5.69 -5.97
CA LEU A 143 36.30 5.85 -4.65
C LEU A 143 35.47 7.13 -4.60
N LYS A 144 36.01 8.24 -5.10
CA LYS A 144 35.30 9.52 -5.15
C LYS A 144 34.02 9.43 -5.97
N GLN A 145 34.06 8.82 -7.15
CA GLN A 145 32.88 8.70 -8.00
C GLN A 145 31.83 7.76 -7.38
N GLY A 146 32.25 6.67 -6.75
CA GLY A 146 31.35 5.78 -6.01
C GLY A 146 30.63 6.47 -4.86
N ILE A 147 31.38 7.19 -4.00
CA ILE A 147 30.78 7.98 -2.92
C ILE A 147 29.81 9.03 -3.47
N ASN A 148 30.17 9.70 -4.57
CA ASN A 148 29.29 10.68 -5.22
C ASN A 148 27.97 10.05 -5.68
N GLY A 149 28.03 8.89 -6.36
CA GLY A 149 26.84 8.17 -6.81
C GLY A 149 25.92 7.75 -5.67
N ILE A 150 26.50 7.27 -4.57
CA ILE A 150 25.77 6.85 -3.36
C ILE A 150 25.06 8.02 -2.70
N ILE A 151 25.77 9.14 -2.44
CA ILE A 151 25.19 10.33 -1.82
C ILE A 151 24.08 10.92 -2.70
N ASN A 152 24.30 10.98 -4.03
CA ASN A 152 23.30 11.47 -4.95
C ASN A 152 22.05 10.58 -4.98
N THR A 153 22.23 9.27 -4.88
CA THR A 153 21.12 8.31 -4.81
C THR A 153 20.32 8.48 -3.53
N LEU A 154 20.98 8.64 -2.38
CA LEU A 154 20.31 8.88 -1.11
C LEU A 154 19.49 10.18 -1.15
N LEU A 155 20.06 11.27 -1.69
CA LEU A 155 19.34 12.54 -1.89
C LEU A 155 18.13 12.36 -2.82
N ALA A 156 18.29 11.61 -3.91
CA ALA A 156 17.20 11.32 -4.84
C ALA A 156 16.07 10.52 -4.19
N GLU A 157 16.39 9.53 -3.35
CA GLU A 157 15.40 8.75 -2.60
C GLU A 157 14.62 9.61 -1.60
N VAL A 158 15.30 10.53 -0.89
CA VAL A 158 14.63 11.49 -0.01
C VAL A 158 13.69 12.39 -0.80
N LEU A 159 14.15 12.97 -1.92
CA LEU A 159 13.33 13.81 -2.78
C LEU A 159 12.12 13.04 -3.34
N PHE A 160 12.31 11.78 -3.74
CA PHE A 160 11.24 10.91 -4.20
C PHE A 160 10.17 10.70 -3.12
N LEU A 161 10.58 10.37 -1.89
CA LEU A 161 9.64 10.19 -0.77
C LEU A 161 8.88 11.47 -0.42
N LEU A 162 9.55 12.63 -0.44
CA LEU A 162 8.90 13.93 -0.24
C LEU A 162 7.89 14.22 -1.37
N SER A 163 8.23 13.87 -2.61
CA SER A 163 7.33 14.05 -3.75
C SER A 163 6.02 13.24 -3.63
N LEU A 164 6.10 12.04 -3.03
CA LEU A 164 4.92 11.21 -2.76
C LEU A 164 4.01 11.81 -1.67
N ARG A 165 4.56 12.56 -0.71
CA ARG A 165 3.75 13.30 0.29
C ARG A 165 2.99 14.46 -0.35
N LEU A 166 3.63 15.18 -1.28
CA LEU A 166 3.02 16.34 -1.95
C LEU A 166 1.98 15.95 -3.00
N LYS A 167 2.23 14.86 -3.73
CA LYS A 167 1.31 14.30 -4.72
C LYS A 167 1.24 12.78 -4.55
N PRO A 168 0.31 12.28 -3.71
CA PRO A 168 0.14 10.84 -3.52
C PRO A 168 -0.23 10.17 -4.84
N THR A 169 0.43 9.05 -5.13
CA THR A 169 0.10 8.23 -6.30
C THR A 169 -0.91 7.18 -5.84
N PRO A 170 -2.08 7.03 -6.51
CA PRO A 170 -3.10 6.08 -6.07
C PRO A 170 -2.53 4.65 -5.98
N GLY A 171 -2.70 3.99 -4.84
CA GLY A 171 -2.29 2.60 -4.64
C GLY A 171 -0.82 2.36 -4.24
N THR A 172 0.01 3.40 -4.09
CA THR A 172 1.40 3.25 -3.61
C THR A 172 1.59 3.98 -2.28
N LEU A 173 1.38 3.27 -1.17
CA LEU A 173 1.82 3.74 0.14
C LEU A 173 3.31 3.42 0.31
N PRO A 174 4.17 4.39 0.69
CA PRO A 174 5.58 4.13 0.93
C PRO A 174 5.74 3.21 2.15
N SER A 175 6.54 2.15 2.01
CA SER A 175 6.84 1.23 3.11
C SER A 175 7.56 1.95 4.24
N LEU A 176 7.07 1.81 5.48
CA LEU A 176 7.72 2.35 6.68
C LEU A 176 9.15 1.80 6.84
N GLN A 177 9.38 0.57 6.38
CA GLN A 177 10.70 -0.04 6.34
C GLN A 177 11.69 0.75 5.47
N ARG A 178 11.24 1.20 4.30
CA ARG A 178 12.05 1.99 3.38
C ARG A 178 12.39 3.36 3.97
N TRP A 179 11.42 4.00 4.64
CA TRP A 179 11.66 5.25 5.36
C TRP A 179 12.74 5.09 6.43
N LEU A 180 12.62 4.06 7.26
CA LEU A 180 13.57 3.81 8.34
C LEU A 180 14.99 3.53 7.80
N GLN A 181 15.09 2.76 6.71
CA GLN A 181 16.39 2.51 6.04
C GLN A 181 17.04 3.81 5.57
N ILE A 182 16.31 4.66 4.83
CA ILE A 182 16.84 5.92 4.28
C ILE A 182 17.25 6.87 5.41
N ILE A 183 16.45 6.95 6.48
CA ILE A 183 16.78 7.79 7.65
C ILE A 183 18.06 7.30 8.31
N LEU A 184 18.17 6.00 8.61
CA LEU A 184 19.37 5.43 9.23
C LEU A 184 20.61 5.61 8.36
N GLN A 185 20.49 5.41 7.05
CA GLN A 185 21.58 5.61 6.10
C GLN A 185 21.98 7.09 6.03
N GLY A 186 21.02 8.01 5.96
CA GLY A 186 21.29 9.44 5.89
C GLY A 186 21.90 10.02 7.17
N LEU A 187 21.44 9.57 8.34
CA LEU A 187 21.98 10.00 9.64
C LEU A 187 23.46 9.65 9.80
N VAL A 188 23.93 8.59 9.16
CA VAL A 188 25.33 8.14 9.25
C VAL A 188 26.16 8.67 8.07
N LEU A 189 25.68 8.50 6.83
CA LEU A 189 26.48 8.78 5.64
C LEU A 189 26.63 10.27 5.35
N VAL A 190 25.60 11.09 5.56
CA VAL A 190 25.68 12.52 5.26
C VAL A 190 26.67 13.22 6.20
N PRO A 191 26.61 13.05 7.53
CA PRO A 191 27.61 13.63 8.42
C PRO A 191 29.02 13.09 8.18
N ALA A 192 29.17 11.77 7.95
CA ALA A 192 30.48 11.18 7.65
C ALA A 192 31.10 11.76 6.37
N PHE A 193 30.28 11.96 5.33
CA PHE A 193 30.71 12.62 4.10
C PHE A 193 31.13 14.08 4.34
N VAL A 194 30.33 14.86 5.07
CA VAL A 194 30.64 16.26 5.38
C VAL A 194 31.94 16.38 6.18
N LEU A 195 32.13 15.54 7.19
CA LEU A 195 33.36 15.51 7.99
C LEU A 195 34.58 15.12 7.15
N ALA A 196 34.47 14.07 6.32
CA ALA A 196 35.55 13.68 5.43
C ALA A 196 35.89 14.80 4.43
N PHE A 197 34.89 15.43 3.83
CA PHE A 197 35.07 16.56 2.91
C PHE A 197 35.75 17.75 3.58
N ALA A 198 35.34 18.10 4.82
CA ALA A 198 35.93 19.17 5.59
C ALA A 198 37.39 18.88 5.96
N ASP A 199 37.69 17.66 6.40
CA ASP A 199 39.05 17.22 6.75
C ASP A 199 39.98 17.26 5.53
N ILE A 200 39.54 16.74 4.37
CA ILE A 200 40.32 16.76 3.14
C ILE A 200 40.63 18.20 2.70
N ASN A 201 39.62 19.08 2.72
CA ASN A 201 39.80 20.49 2.35
C ASN A 201 40.69 21.24 3.35
N TRP A 202 40.57 20.93 4.64
CA TRP A 202 41.42 21.49 5.69
C TRP A 202 42.88 21.07 5.48
N LEU A 203 43.13 19.77 5.26
CA LEU A 203 44.45 19.23 4.97
C LEU A 203 45.06 19.90 3.73
N PHE A 204 44.28 20.01 2.66
CA PHE A 204 44.72 20.65 1.43
C PHE A 204 45.17 22.10 1.66
N ARG A 205 44.32 22.93 2.28
CA ARG A 205 44.66 24.33 2.59
C ARG A 205 45.89 24.45 3.49
N GLN A 206 46.00 23.57 4.49
CA GLN A 206 47.13 23.58 5.41
C GLN A 206 48.44 23.25 4.71
N GLN A 207 48.47 22.21 3.86
CA GLN A 207 49.67 21.84 3.10
C GLN A 207 50.08 22.94 2.12
N MET A 208 49.11 23.56 1.45
CA MET A 208 49.38 24.64 0.51
C MET A 208 50.00 25.85 1.20
N HIS A 209 49.42 26.27 2.32
CA HIS A 209 49.92 27.39 3.11
C HIS A 209 51.30 27.11 3.71
N ARG A 210 51.56 25.89 4.18
CA ARG A 210 52.89 25.48 4.66
C ARG A 210 53.93 25.58 3.55
N LEU A 211 53.64 25.04 2.37
CA LEU A 211 54.57 25.07 1.24
C LEU A 211 54.89 26.51 0.80
N GLN A 212 53.89 27.39 0.79
CA GLN A 212 54.10 28.82 0.51
C GLN A 212 55.01 29.48 1.55
N GLN A 213 54.74 29.26 2.83
CA GLN A 213 55.56 29.82 3.92
C GLN A 213 56.99 29.28 3.90
N ASP A 214 57.17 27.99 3.67
CA ASP A 214 58.48 27.36 3.59
C ASP A 214 59.27 27.88 2.38
N THR A 215 58.60 28.10 1.24
CA THR A 215 59.21 28.74 0.06
C THR A 215 59.71 30.15 0.39
N ALA A 216 58.88 30.98 1.03
CA ALA A 216 59.27 32.33 1.43
C ALA A 216 60.40 32.35 2.48
N ARG A 217 60.35 31.45 3.47
CA ARG A 217 61.39 31.31 4.50
C ARG A 217 62.72 30.85 3.93
N MET A 218 62.71 29.87 3.02
CA MET A 218 63.92 29.39 2.38
C MET A 218 64.56 30.47 1.50
N ALA A 219 63.76 31.31 0.87
CA ALA A 219 64.28 32.47 0.14
C ALA A 219 64.96 33.47 1.09
N ALA A 220 64.34 33.78 2.24
CA ALA A 220 64.93 34.68 3.24
C ALA A 220 66.19 34.11 3.91
N VAL A 221 66.23 32.80 4.20
CA VAL A 221 67.44 32.14 4.74
C VAL A 221 68.54 32.10 3.67
N GLY A 222 68.18 31.73 2.44
CA GLY A 222 69.09 31.71 1.31
C GLY A 222 69.71 33.08 1.06
N THR A 223 68.95 34.16 1.21
CA THR A 223 69.48 35.51 1.03
C THR A 223 70.46 35.93 2.09
N VAL A 224 70.12 35.77 3.37
CA VAL A 224 71.03 36.10 4.48
C VAL A 224 72.31 35.27 4.40
N MET A 225 72.21 34.00 4.05
CA MET A 225 73.34 33.09 4.02
C MET A 225 74.27 33.34 2.82
N LEU A 226 73.72 33.61 1.63
CA LEU A 226 74.54 33.97 0.47
C LEU A 226 75.13 35.37 0.61
N ASP A 227 74.39 36.34 1.15
CA ASP A 227 74.92 37.68 1.42
C ASP A 227 76.11 37.62 2.39
N HIS A 228 76.02 36.79 3.43
CA HIS A 228 77.13 36.57 4.35
C HIS A 228 78.36 35.93 3.68
N LEU A 229 78.16 34.96 2.78
CA LEU A 229 79.27 34.32 2.06
C LEU A 229 79.95 35.26 1.06
N LEU A 230 79.14 36.01 0.30
CA LEU A 230 79.64 36.97 -0.68
C LEU A 230 80.40 38.11 -0.01
N THR A 231 79.96 38.57 1.17
CA THR A 231 80.66 39.60 1.95
C THR A 231 81.95 39.07 2.61
N VAL A 232 81.99 37.81 3.02
CA VAL A 232 83.20 37.17 3.56
C VAL A 232 84.27 36.96 2.48
N GLU A 233 83.89 36.51 1.28
CA GLU A 233 84.80 36.45 0.12
C GLU A 233 85.34 37.83 -0.26
N HIS A 234 84.53 38.89 -0.15
CA HIS A 234 84.95 40.26 -0.41
C HIS A 234 85.97 40.81 0.61
N ARG A 235 86.02 40.25 1.83
CA ARG A 235 87.03 40.61 2.84
C ARG A 235 88.36 39.90 2.67
N SER A 236 88.41 38.77 1.95
CA SER A 236 89.64 38.08 1.55
C SER A 236 90.25 38.73 0.30
N ASP A 237 90.58 40.02 0.41
CA ASP A 237 91.17 40.80 -0.66
C ASP A 237 92.67 40.45 -0.80
N VAL A 238 92.97 39.48 -1.67
CA VAL A 238 94.27 39.41 -2.37
C VAL A 238 94.13 40.28 -3.61
N PRO A 239 94.94 41.35 -3.78
CA PRO A 239 94.75 42.29 -4.89
C PRO A 239 95.04 41.59 -6.23
N GLY A 240 94.01 41.41 -7.06
CA GLY A 240 94.18 40.95 -8.45
C GLY A 240 93.17 39.93 -8.98
N HIS A 241 92.31 39.35 -8.15
CA HIS A 241 91.25 38.46 -8.64
C HIS A 241 89.93 39.23 -8.76
N ARG A 242 89.68 39.74 -9.97
CA ARG A 242 88.33 40.13 -10.40
C ARG A 242 87.42 38.93 -10.20
N VAL A 243 86.47 39.04 -9.28
CA VAL A 243 85.37 38.09 -9.11
C VAL A 243 84.44 38.19 -10.33
N HIS A 244 84.92 37.69 -11.47
CA HIS A 244 84.13 37.44 -12.66
C HIS A 244 83.77 35.96 -12.67
N GLY A 245 82.54 35.64 -12.29
CA GLY A 245 81.86 34.37 -12.61
C GLY A 245 82.43 33.06 -12.01
N GLN A 246 83.64 33.04 -11.45
CA GLN A 246 84.27 31.81 -10.94
C GLN A 246 84.01 31.51 -9.46
N ALA A 247 83.73 32.52 -8.62
CA ALA A 247 83.34 32.30 -7.21
C ALA A 247 81.99 31.58 -7.09
N ALA A 248 81.11 31.74 -8.08
CA ALA A 248 79.82 31.08 -8.08
C ALA A 248 79.92 29.56 -8.33
N ALA A 249 81.03 29.02 -8.83
CA ALA A 249 81.21 27.58 -8.97
C ALA A 249 81.90 26.93 -7.74
N ASP A 250 82.06 27.66 -6.63
CA ASP A 250 82.72 27.16 -5.43
C ASP A 250 81.95 25.95 -4.85
N PRO A 251 82.59 24.77 -4.68
CA PRO A 251 82.04 23.62 -3.98
C PRO A 251 81.43 23.97 -2.61
N ALA A 252 81.91 25.01 -1.94
CA ALA A 252 81.38 25.49 -0.66
C ALA A 252 79.93 26.01 -0.78
N ILE A 253 79.63 26.82 -1.79
CA ILE A 253 78.27 27.35 -2.06
C ILE A 253 77.32 26.21 -2.40
N LEU A 254 77.76 25.27 -3.25
CA LEU A 254 76.99 24.07 -3.59
C LEU A 254 76.72 23.18 -2.37
N LYS A 255 77.72 22.95 -1.50
CA LYS A 255 77.57 22.17 -0.27
C LYS A 255 76.58 22.82 0.71
N LEU A 256 76.59 24.15 0.75
CA LEU A 256 75.79 24.96 1.65
C LEU A 256 74.34 25.10 1.15
N MET A 257 74.13 25.31 -0.15
CA MET A 257 72.82 25.17 -0.79
C MET A 257 72.25 23.76 -0.56
N ARG A 258 73.05 22.70 -0.79
CA ARG A 258 72.62 21.32 -0.50
C ARG A 258 72.29 21.09 0.98
N GLY A 259 72.99 21.73 1.90
CA GLY A 259 72.71 21.70 3.34
C GLY A 259 71.37 22.34 3.71
N ILE A 260 71.01 23.44 3.04
CA ILE A 260 69.69 24.10 3.17
C ILE A 260 68.57 23.21 2.58
N ILE A 261 68.87 22.42 1.54
CA ILE A 261 67.92 21.57 0.78
C ILE A 261 67.70 20.19 1.39
N ASN A 262 68.14 19.91 2.63
CA ASN A 262 67.81 18.63 3.28
C ASN A 262 66.28 18.38 3.45
N GLN A 263 65.41 19.32 3.00
CA GLN A 263 63.99 19.11 2.75
C GLN A 263 63.72 18.77 1.26
N ARG A 264 63.15 17.57 1.02
CA ARG A 264 63.10 16.83 -0.26
C ARG A 264 62.27 17.43 -1.41
N ALA A 265 61.89 18.71 -1.37
CA ALA A 265 60.93 19.28 -2.34
C ALA A 265 61.26 20.68 -2.86
N VAL A 266 62.45 21.22 -2.56
CA VAL A 266 62.83 22.59 -2.95
C VAL A 266 64.13 22.60 -3.75
N SER A 267 64.12 23.29 -4.89
CA SER A 267 65.30 23.61 -5.69
C SER A 267 65.67 25.08 -5.54
N LEU A 268 66.97 25.35 -5.51
CA LEU A 268 67.56 26.68 -5.43
C LEU A 268 68.39 26.88 -6.69
N SER A 269 68.23 28.02 -7.35
CA SER A 269 69.03 28.41 -8.51
C SER A 269 69.56 29.84 -8.32
N LEU A 270 70.89 29.99 -8.38
CA LEU A 270 71.57 31.28 -8.34
C LEU A 270 71.80 31.77 -9.77
N LEU A 271 71.42 33.00 -10.06
CA LEU A 271 71.49 33.61 -11.39
C LEU A 271 72.46 34.81 -11.40
N ASP A 272 73.12 35.02 -12.54
CA ASP A 272 73.89 36.23 -12.81
C ASP A 272 73.00 37.42 -13.26
N ARG A 273 73.62 38.59 -13.49
CA ARG A 273 72.97 39.79 -14.02
C ARG A 273 72.28 39.60 -15.38
N GLN A 274 72.71 38.64 -16.17
CA GLN A 274 72.13 38.31 -17.47
C GLN A 274 71.04 37.24 -17.37
N GLY A 275 70.72 36.76 -16.16
CA GLY A 275 69.75 35.70 -15.91
C GLY A 275 70.27 34.29 -16.22
N ARG A 276 71.58 34.08 -16.33
CA ARG A 276 72.18 32.75 -16.52
C ARG A 276 72.36 32.04 -15.19
N VAL A 277 72.07 30.74 -15.17
CA VAL A 277 72.23 29.88 -14.00
C VAL A 277 73.71 29.72 -13.68
N LEU A 278 74.14 30.19 -12.52
CA LEU A 278 75.50 29.99 -12.00
C LEU A 278 75.59 28.67 -11.23
N VAL A 279 74.63 28.45 -10.32
CA VAL A 279 74.51 27.24 -9.50
C VAL A 279 73.06 26.84 -9.44
N THR A 280 72.79 25.54 -9.51
CA THR A 280 71.46 25.03 -9.23
C THR A 280 71.54 23.71 -8.49
N THR A 281 70.52 23.46 -7.70
CA THR A 281 70.27 22.15 -7.09
C THR A 281 69.16 21.38 -7.79
N SER A 282 68.54 21.98 -8.80
CA SER A 282 67.62 21.28 -9.69
C SER A 282 68.39 20.29 -10.57
N THR A 283 67.76 19.14 -10.84
CA THR A 283 68.27 18.15 -11.80
C THR A 283 67.86 18.46 -13.24
N GLU A 284 66.93 19.39 -13.44
CA GLU A 284 66.37 19.75 -14.75
C GLU A 284 67.13 20.91 -15.43
N ARG A 285 68.01 21.59 -14.68
CA ARG A 285 68.75 22.76 -15.18
C ARG A 285 70.25 22.57 -15.08
N MET A 286 70.99 23.17 -16.02
CA MET A 286 72.45 23.14 -16.05
C MET A 286 73.06 24.52 -15.82
N PRO A 287 74.21 24.62 -15.12
CA PRO A 287 74.98 25.85 -15.07
C PRO A 287 75.33 26.39 -16.46
N GLY A 288 75.30 27.71 -16.63
CA GLY A 288 75.57 28.44 -17.88
C GLY A 288 74.34 28.67 -18.77
N GLN A 289 73.22 27.97 -18.54
CA GLN A 289 71.97 28.14 -19.29
C GLN A 289 71.20 29.39 -18.84
N VAL A 290 70.50 30.08 -19.75
CA VAL A 290 69.56 31.16 -19.39
C VAL A 290 68.38 30.57 -18.63
N PHE A 291 68.08 31.13 -17.46
CA PHE A 291 66.93 30.71 -16.66
C PHE A 291 65.63 31.13 -17.33
N ALA A 292 64.74 30.17 -17.53
CA ALA A 292 63.38 30.40 -17.97
C ALA A 292 62.43 29.44 -17.25
N PHE A 293 61.24 29.93 -16.92
CA PHE A 293 60.14 29.08 -16.50
C PHE A 293 59.64 28.26 -17.69
N PRO A 294 59.04 27.08 -17.47
CA PRO A 294 58.51 26.29 -18.58
C PRO A 294 57.42 27.09 -19.32
N ALA A 295 57.54 27.15 -20.65
CA ALA A 295 56.66 27.93 -21.51
C ALA A 295 55.21 27.39 -21.58
N ASP A 296 54.97 26.16 -21.10
CA ASP A 296 53.65 25.54 -21.07
C ASP A 296 52.87 25.82 -19.78
N GLY A 297 53.00 27.03 -19.22
CA GLY A 297 52.29 27.43 -18.01
C GLY A 297 52.40 28.91 -17.71
N ARG A 298 51.66 29.32 -16.67
CA ARG A 298 51.49 30.71 -16.25
C ARG A 298 51.85 30.89 -14.78
N LEU A 299 52.38 32.06 -14.46
CA LEU A 299 52.67 32.48 -13.09
C LEU A 299 51.49 33.28 -12.54
N GLU A 300 50.93 32.81 -11.43
CA GLU A 300 49.88 33.51 -10.68
C GLU A 300 50.44 33.98 -9.32
N PRO A 301 50.35 35.27 -8.97
CA PRO A 301 50.79 35.75 -7.66
C PRO A 301 49.84 35.23 -6.57
N VAL A 302 50.38 34.64 -5.49
CA VAL A 302 49.55 34.05 -4.42
C VAL A 302 49.71 34.74 -3.06
N GLY A 303 50.76 35.55 -2.88
CA GLY A 303 50.92 36.43 -1.73
C GLY A 303 52.39 36.73 -1.40
N GLY A 304 52.66 37.96 -0.96
CA GLY A 304 54.04 38.43 -0.73
C GLY A 304 54.87 38.38 -2.01
N ALA A 305 56.09 37.84 -1.93
CA ALA A 305 56.99 37.62 -3.07
C ALA A 305 56.81 36.26 -3.77
N VAL A 306 55.85 35.42 -3.32
CA VAL A 306 55.67 34.05 -3.83
C VAL A 306 54.64 34.03 -4.96
N SER A 307 55.05 33.45 -6.08
CA SER A 307 54.22 33.16 -7.25
C SER A 307 54.02 31.65 -7.41
N HIS A 308 52.91 31.24 -8.00
CA HIS A 308 52.59 29.86 -8.32
C HIS A 308 52.69 29.66 -9.82
N TRP A 309 53.57 28.77 -10.26
CA TRP A 309 53.61 28.36 -11.65
C TRP A 309 52.63 27.20 -11.86
N ILE A 310 51.64 27.40 -12.75
CA ILE A 310 50.60 26.43 -13.08
C ILE A 310 50.71 26.09 -14.56
N PRO A 311 50.87 24.81 -14.95
CA PRO A 311 50.88 24.44 -16.35
C PRO A 311 49.52 24.69 -17.02
N ASP A 312 49.54 25.02 -18.30
CA ASP A 312 48.35 25.31 -19.08
C ASP A 312 47.49 24.04 -19.31
N PRO A 313 46.15 24.17 -19.40
CA PRO A 313 45.27 23.07 -19.78
C PRO A 313 45.65 22.51 -21.15
N LYS A 314 45.97 21.22 -21.21
CA LYS A 314 46.18 20.47 -22.47
C LYS A 314 45.07 19.40 -22.62
N PRO A 315 44.49 19.23 -23.82
CA PRO A 315 43.51 18.17 -24.07
C PRO A 315 44.07 16.79 -23.69
N GLY A 316 43.27 15.98 -23.00
CA GLY A 316 43.67 14.62 -22.58
C GLY A 316 44.59 14.54 -21.34
N ILE A 317 45.09 15.67 -20.83
CA ILE A 317 45.84 15.70 -19.55
C ILE A 317 44.90 16.16 -18.45
N GLY A 318 44.47 15.23 -17.60
CA GLY A 318 43.57 15.57 -16.50
C GLY A 318 44.22 16.46 -15.43
N ALA A 319 43.40 17.23 -14.72
CA ALA A 319 43.84 18.25 -13.78
C ALA A 319 44.90 17.74 -12.79
N MET A 320 44.71 16.58 -12.17
CA MET A 320 45.66 16.01 -11.21
C MET A 320 47.08 15.86 -11.77
N LYS A 321 47.22 15.40 -13.01
CA LYS A 321 48.53 15.21 -13.66
C LYS A 321 49.19 16.54 -14.00
N ARG A 322 48.38 17.57 -14.27
CA ARG A 322 48.82 18.95 -14.45
C ARG A 322 49.37 19.53 -13.14
N TRP A 323 48.62 19.39 -12.04
CA TRP A 323 49.04 19.90 -10.73
C TRP A 323 50.29 19.21 -10.16
N LEU A 324 50.54 17.94 -10.51
CA LEU A 324 51.80 17.29 -10.13
C LEU A 324 53.05 17.97 -10.70
N ARG A 325 52.93 18.75 -11.78
CA ARG A 325 54.04 19.53 -12.37
C ARG A 325 54.15 20.95 -11.82
N SER A 326 53.18 21.42 -11.02
CA SER A 326 53.19 22.80 -10.53
C SER A 326 54.15 22.99 -9.35
N PHE A 327 54.60 24.23 -9.16
CA PHE A 327 55.52 24.60 -8.09
C PHE A 327 55.31 26.05 -7.66
N TYR A 328 55.62 26.34 -6.39
CA TYR A 328 55.77 27.72 -5.93
C TYR A 328 57.15 28.23 -6.25
N THR A 329 57.26 29.51 -6.60
CA THR A 329 58.53 30.16 -6.89
C THR A 329 58.60 31.53 -6.27
N THR A 330 59.79 31.95 -5.87
CA THR A 330 60.09 33.32 -5.45
C THR A 330 61.47 33.70 -5.96
N GLU A 331 61.60 34.93 -6.41
CA GLU A 331 62.86 35.51 -6.87
C GLU A 331 63.28 36.58 -5.87
N VAL A 332 64.52 36.51 -5.38
CA VAL A 332 65.07 37.49 -4.45
C VAL A 332 66.42 37.97 -4.95
N GLU A 333 66.62 39.27 -4.96
CA GLU A 333 67.91 39.89 -5.28
C GLU A 333 68.80 39.91 -4.04
N LEU A 334 70.01 39.35 -4.14
CA LEU A 334 70.90 39.13 -2.99
C LEU A 334 71.65 40.41 -2.59
N ALA A 335 72.10 41.19 -3.59
CA ALA A 335 72.68 42.51 -3.39
C ALA A 335 72.55 43.32 -4.70
N PRO A 336 72.01 44.56 -4.67
CA PRO A 336 71.83 45.38 -5.89
C PRO A 336 73.14 45.62 -6.65
N GLU A 337 74.26 45.65 -5.94
CA GLU A 337 75.59 45.96 -6.50
C GLU A 337 76.25 44.80 -7.25
N THR A 338 75.85 43.56 -6.98
CA THR A 338 76.32 42.37 -7.71
C THR A 338 75.33 41.94 -8.78
N GLY A 339 74.04 42.27 -8.61
CA GLY A 339 72.93 41.88 -9.48
C GLY A 339 72.70 40.36 -9.53
N LEU A 340 73.15 39.65 -8.49
CA LEU A 340 72.89 38.22 -8.32
C LEU A 340 71.45 38.01 -7.82
N ARG A 341 70.76 37.03 -8.42
CA ARG A 341 69.39 36.70 -8.06
C ARG A 341 69.26 35.24 -7.63
N LEU A 342 68.53 35.01 -6.55
CA LEU A 342 68.22 33.68 -6.04
C LEU A 342 66.77 33.34 -6.41
N VAL A 343 66.59 32.27 -7.17
CA VAL A 343 65.30 31.67 -7.44
C VAL A 343 65.13 30.45 -6.55
N VAL A 344 64.04 30.42 -5.78
CA VAL A 344 63.64 29.28 -4.96
C VAL A 344 62.37 28.69 -5.56
N GLU A 345 62.37 27.39 -5.82
CA GLU A 345 61.21 26.67 -6.36
C GLU A 345 60.84 25.49 -5.46
N ALA A 346 59.58 25.39 -5.06
CA ALA A 346 59.06 24.31 -4.23
C ALA A 346 58.01 23.50 -4.98
N SER A 347 58.32 22.23 -5.29
CA SER A 347 57.43 21.34 -6.03
C SER A 347 56.19 20.96 -5.21
N LEU A 348 55.01 21.00 -5.84
CA LEU A 348 53.77 20.54 -5.19
C LEU A 348 53.62 19.02 -5.17
N ALA A 349 54.41 18.28 -5.97
CA ALA A 349 54.23 16.84 -6.15
C ALA A 349 54.24 16.03 -4.84
N PRO A 350 55.17 16.25 -3.88
CA PRO A 350 55.19 15.49 -2.63
C PRO A 350 53.97 15.76 -1.74
N SER A 351 53.55 17.02 -1.64
CA SER A 351 52.35 17.42 -0.90
C SER A 351 51.08 16.83 -1.52
N LEU A 352 51.00 16.84 -2.85
CA LEU A 352 49.90 16.23 -3.62
C LEU A 352 49.82 14.71 -3.42
N GLN A 353 50.95 14.01 -3.40
CA GLN A 353 50.98 12.56 -3.15
C GLN A 353 50.50 12.23 -1.73
N LEU A 354 50.87 13.04 -0.74
CA LEU A 354 50.40 12.89 0.63
C LEU A 354 48.88 13.11 0.73
N ILE A 355 48.37 14.19 0.13
CA ILE A 355 46.93 14.48 0.07
C ILE A 355 46.20 13.32 -0.63
N ASN A 356 46.66 12.90 -1.81
CA ASN A 356 46.05 11.81 -2.56
C ASN A 356 45.98 10.50 -1.75
N SER A 357 47.04 10.17 -1.01
CA SER A 357 47.10 8.97 -0.18
C SER A 357 46.13 9.06 1.00
N ARG A 358 46.12 10.19 1.73
CA ARG A 358 45.20 10.42 2.85
C ARG A 358 43.74 10.45 2.41
N THR A 359 43.43 11.14 1.32
CA THR A 359 42.09 11.19 0.74
C THR A 359 41.61 9.82 0.29
N SER A 360 42.48 9.02 -0.35
CA SER A 360 42.12 7.66 -0.76
C SER A 360 41.78 6.77 0.44
N ILE A 361 42.52 6.89 1.56
CA ILE A 361 42.22 6.17 2.80
C ILE A 361 40.87 6.62 3.36
N LEU A 362 40.63 7.92 3.50
CA LEU A 362 39.37 8.45 4.05
C LEU A 362 38.15 8.05 3.22
N LEU A 363 38.24 8.14 1.89
CA LEU A 363 37.16 7.71 1.00
C LEU A 363 36.99 6.18 1.03
N GLY A 364 38.07 5.41 1.18
CA GLY A 364 38.01 3.96 1.36
C GLY A 364 37.30 3.56 2.66
N VAL A 365 37.59 4.26 3.77
CA VAL A 365 36.88 4.08 5.04
C VAL A 365 35.39 4.43 4.89
N LEU A 366 35.07 5.54 4.20
CA LEU A 366 33.69 5.93 3.93
C LEU A 366 32.95 4.89 3.05
N ALA A 367 33.64 4.30 2.09
CA ALA A 367 33.10 3.24 1.23
C ALA A 367 32.81 1.96 2.04
N LEU A 368 33.71 1.57 2.95
CA LEU A 368 33.50 0.45 3.87
C LEU A 368 32.32 0.72 4.83
N LEU A 369 32.27 1.93 5.41
CA LEU A 369 31.18 2.38 6.26
C LEU A 369 29.84 2.31 5.51
N THR A 370 29.85 2.63 4.21
CA THR A 370 28.65 2.53 3.36
C THR A 370 28.15 1.11 3.20
N LEU A 371 29.04 0.15 2.94
CA LEU A 371 28.65 -1.26 2.87
C LEU A 371 28.07 -1.73 4.21
N LEU A 372 28.73 -1.35 5.31
CA LEU A 372 28.29 -1.72 6.66
C LEU A 372 26.92 -1.13 6.99
N ILE A 373 26.69 0.17 6.75
CA ILE A 373 25.41 0.82 7.09
C ILE A 373 24.26 0.30 6.23
N ILE A 374 24.48 -0.11 4.98
CA ILE A 374 23.43 -0.70 4.15
C ILE A 374 22.98 -2.04 4.73
N VAL A 375 23.94 -2.89 5.15
CA VAL A 375 23.62 -4.17 5.78
C VAL A 375 22.94 -3.97 7.13
N LEU A 376 23.51 -3.09 7.99
CA LEU A 376 22.96 -2.81 9.31
C LEU A 376 21.59 -2.16 9.24
N SER A 377 21.39 -1.13 8.41
CA SER A 377 20.09 -0.47 8.26
C SER A 377 19.00 -1.44 7.77
N ARG A 378 19.35 -2.39 6.90
CA ARG A 378 18.42 -3.44 6.47
C ARG A 378 18.11 -4.45 7.57
N TYR A 379 19.12 -4.85 8.35
CA TYR A 379 18.93 -5.73 9.50
C TYR A 379 18.03 -5.07 10.56
N PHE A 380 18.38 -3.86 11.01
CA PHE A 380 17.63 -3.12 12.03
C PHE A 380 16.22 -2.78 11.57
N SER A 381 16.04 -2.31 10.33
CA SER A 381 14.70 -2.00 9.82
C SER A 381 13.80 -3.23 9.77
N ARG A 382 14.32 -4.40 9.38
CA ARG A 382 13.56 -5.66 9.42
C ARG A 382 13.23 -6.07 10.84
N ARG A 383 14.21 -6.01 11.75
CA ARG A 383 14.01 -6.42 13.14
C ARG A 383 12.97 -5.56 13.86
N LEU A 384 13.02 -4.25 13.68
CA LEU A 384 12.08 -3.31 14.32
C LEU A 384 10.65 -3.41 13.74
N LEU A 385 10.51 -3.71 12.45
CA LEU A 385 9.19 -3.72 11.78
C LEU A 385 8.57 -5.11 11.63
N ALA A 386 9.34 -6.18 11.84
CA ALA A 386 8.84 -7.55 11.82
C ALA A 386 7.61 -7.75 12.73
N PRO A 387 7.60 -7.32 14.01
CA PRO A 387 6.44 -7.49 14.87
C PRO A 387 5.16 -6.88 14.29
N ILE A 388 5.25 -5.66 13.76
CA ILE A 388 4.10 -4.93 13.20
C ILE A 388 3.58 -5.65 11.95
N THR A 389 4.49 -6.14 11.09
CA THR A 389 4.07 -6.88 9.88
C THR A 389 3.46 -8.24 10.20
N GLU A 390 3.94 -8.92 11.25
CA GLU A 390 3.38 -10.18 11.72
C GLU A 390 2.00 -9.98 12.35
N LEU A 391 1.85 -8.98 13.23
CA LEU A 391 0.56 -8.57 13.79
C LEU A 391 -0.46 -8.20 12.70
N GLY A 392 -0.05 -7.43 11.70
CA GLY A 392 -0.91 -7.09 10.56
C GLY A 392 -1.37 -8.31 9.76
N ARG A 393 -0.51 -9.32 9.58
CA ARG A 393 -0.90 -10.57 8.92
C ARG A 393 -1.81 -11.42 9.78
N ALA A 394 -1.48 -11.59 11.06
CA ALA A 394 -2.27 -12.38 12.00
C ALA A 394 -3.70 -11.83 12.12
N THR A 395 -3.84 -10.51 12.24
CA THR A 395 -5.14 -9.83 12.35
C THR A 395 -5.97 -9.93 11.07
N SER A 396 -5.35 -9.86 9.89
CA SER A 396 -6.07 -10.00 8.62
C SER A 396 -6.70 -11.39 8.40
N GLN A 397 -6.16 -12.42 9.07
CA GLN A 397 -6.65 -13.80 9.00
C GLN A 397 -7.46 -14.20 10.23
N LEU A 398 -7.61 -13.30 11.20
CA LEU A 398 -8.24 -13.57 12.50
C LEU A 398 -9.68 -14.12 12.37
N PRO A 399 -10.58 -13.56 11.53
CA PRO A 399 -11.94 -14.10 11.43
C PRO A 399 -11.98 -15.56 10.96
N LEU A 400 -11.09 -15.91 10.03
CA LEU A 400 -11.00 -17.26 9.48
C LEU A 400 -10.47 -18.25 10.53
N LYS A 401 -9.46 -17.84 11.30
CA LYS A 401 -8.87 -18.66 12.36
C LYS A 401 -9.82 -18.88 13.54
N ILE A 402 -10.57 -17.85 13.92
CA ILE A 402 -11.60 -17.96 14.97
C ILE A 402 -12.71 -18.93 14.55
N ALA A 403 -13.17 -18.87 13.30
CA ALA A 403 -14.16 -19.80 12.78
C ALA A 403 -13.66 -21.27 12.77
N GLN A 404 -12.35 -21.48 12.66
CA GLN A 404 -11.71 -22.80 12.68
C GLN A 404 -11.28 -23.27 14.08
N GLY A 405 -11.42 -22.42 15.10
CA GLY A 405 -10.98 -22.73 16.47
C GLY A 405 -9.45 -22.79 16.64
N GLU A 406 -8.68 -22.21 15.71
CA GLU A 406 -7.23 -22.16 15.81
C GLU A 406 -6.78 -21.06 16.78
N GLN A 407 -5.88 -21.39 17.70
CA GLN A 407 -5.21 -20.41 18.56
C GLN A 407 -4.04 -19.75 17.83
N ILE A 408 -3.92 -18.43 17.96
CA ILE A 408 -2.76 -17.72 17.45
C ILE A 408 -1.60 -17.87 18.44
N GLY A 409 -0.62 -18.69 18.08
CA GLY A 409 0.64 -18.76 18.81
C GLY A 409 1.48 -17.51 18.54
N TRP A 410 1.59 -16.63 19.54
CA TRP A 410 2.47 -15.48 19.50
C TRP A 410 3.92 -15.90 19.80
N ARG A 411 4.86 -15.33 19.06
CA ARG A 411 6.29 -15.45 19.41
C ARG A 411 6.57 -14.62 20.69
N PRO A 412 7.57 -14.99 21.50
CA PRO A 412 7.96 -14.19 22.66
C PRO A 412 8.32 -12.77 22.23
N ALA A 413 7.73 -11.77 22.88
CA ALA A 413 8.04 -10.37 22.59
C ALA A 413 9.48 -10.04 23.01
N GLU A 414 10.23 -9.37 22.13
CA GLU A 414 11.58 -8.90 22.45
C GLU A 414 11.57 -7.51 23.11
N VAL A 415 10.47 -6.76 22.96
CA VAL A 415 10.35 -5.36 23.39
C VAL A 415 9.01 -5.14 24.09
N SER A 416 8.97 -4.23 25.07
CA SER A 416 7.76 -3.89 25.85
C SER A 416 6.55 -3.51 24.99
N GLU A 417 6.77 -2.75 23.92
CA GLU A 417 5.73 -2.29 23.01
C GLU A 417 5.15 -3.45 22.20
N GLU A 418 5.98 -4.44 21.84
CA GLU A 418 5.52 -5.67 21.20
C GLU A 418 4.64 -6.48 22.18
N GLN A 419 5.07 -6.63 23.43
CA GLN A 419 4.29 -7.33 24.45
C GLN A 419 2.93 -6.65 24.66
N GLY A 420 2.91 -5.33 24.86
CA GLY A 420 1.65 -4.59 25.06
C GLY A 420 0.70 -4.70 23.86
N LEU A 421 1.22 -4.73 22.64
CA LEU A 421 0.40 -4.97 21.45
C LEU A 421 -0.15 -6.41 21.43
N GLN A 422 0.70 -7.42 21.66
CA GLN A 422 0.28 -8.82 21.71
C GLN A 422 -0.79 -9.05 22.79
N ASP A 423 -0.65 -8.43 23.96
CA ASP A 423 -1.62 -8.51 25.06
C ASP A 423 -2.97 -7.92 24.65
N ASN A 424 -2.97 -6.71 24.06
CA ASN A 424 -4.19 -6.07 23.57
C ASN A 424 -4.87 -6.90 22.47
N PHE A 425 -4.09 -7.48 21.56
CA PHE A 425 -4.62 -8.35 20.51
C PHE A 425 -5.18 -9.65 21.07
N SER A 426 -4.53 -10.24 22.06
CA SER A 426 -5.02 -11.46 22.73
C SER A 426 -6.33 -11.19 23.48
N GLN A 427 -6.46 -10.03 24.14
CA GLN A 427 -7.72 -9.62 24.77
C GLN A 427 -8.84 -9.45 23.74
N MET A 428 -8.55 -8.81 22.60
CA MET A 428 -9.52 -8.65 21.52
C MET A 428 -9.91 -10.00 20.90
N GLU A 429 -8.96 -10.91 20.69
CA GLU A 429 -9.21 -12.27 20.20
C GLU A 429 -10.14 -13.02 21.14
N GLN A 430 -9.86 -13.00 22.46
CA GLN A 430 -10.71 -13.65 23.46
C GLN A 430 -12.12 -13.07 23.48
N ALA A 431 -12.25 -11.73 23.44
CA ALA A 431 -13.55 -11.08 23.38
C ALA A 431 -14.33 -11.45 22.11
N LEU A 432 -13.66 -11.50 20.96
CA LEU A 432 -14.29 -11.86 19.68
C LEU A 432 -14.69 -13.34 19.63
N GLN A 433 -13.87 -14.24 20.16
CA GLN A 433 -14.21 -15.65 20.33
C GLN A 433 -15.42 -15.83 21.25
N GLN A 434 -15.47 -15.09 22.36
CA GLN A 434 -16.59 -15.12 23.29
C GLN A 434 -17.89 -14.65 22.61
N SER A 435 -17.87 -13.52 21.91
CA SER A 435 -19.05 -13.04 21.18
C SER A 435 -19.51 -14.01 20.08
N PHE A 436 -18.59 -14.69 19.39
CA PHE A 436 -18.95 -15.69 18.39
C PHE A 436 -19.61 -16.92 19.03
N ARG A 437 -19.12 -17.37 20.19
CA ARG A 437 -19.75 -18.46 20.95
C ARG A 437 -21.14 -18.08 21.45
N GLU A 438 -21.30 -16.87 21.96
CA GLU A 438 -22.60 -16.34 22.39
C GLU A 438 -23.59 -16.25 21.23
N LEU A 439 -23.16 -15.76 20.07
CA LEU A 439 -23.99 -15.71 18.86
C LEU A 439 -24.43 -17.10 18.40
N ASN A 440 -23.53 -18.08 18.40
CA ASN A 440 -23.88 -19.45 18.01
C ASN A 440 -24.85 -20.08 19.01
N ALA A 441 -24.64 -19.88 20.32
CA ALA A 441 -25.56 -20.38 21.34
C ALA A 441 -26.96 -19.75 21.21
N ILE A 442 -27.04 -18.45 20.94
CA ILE A 442 -28.31 -17.75 20.71
C ILE A 442 -28.98 -18.26 19.43
N ASN A 443 -28.23 -18.49 18.36
CA ASN A 443 -28.78 -19.03 17.11
C ASN A 443 -29.32 -20.45 17.30
N GLU A 444 -28.59 -21.34 17.99
CA GLU A 444 -29.05 -22.69 18.32
C GLU A 444 -30.32 -22.65 19.18
N GLU A 445 -30.37 -21.78 20.20
CA GLU A 445 -31.56 -21.58 21.02
C GLU A 445 -32.75 -21.07 20.19
N LEU A 446 -32.51 -20.13 19.28
CA LEU A 446 -33.54 -19.59 18.41
C LEU A 446 -34.07 -20.66 17.44
N GLU A 447 -33.20 -21.45 16.83
CA GLU A 447 -33.58 -22.57 15.97
C GLU A 447 -34.43 -23.59 16.72
N GLN A 448 -34.04 -23.92 17.96
CA GLN A 448 -34.83 -24.81 18.81
C GLN A 448 -36.21 -24.22 19.13
N ARG A 449 -36.30 -22.95 19.53
CA ARG A 449 -37.59 -22.29 19.79
C ARG A 449 -38.48 -22.24 18.55
N VAL A 450 -37.90 -22.01 17.37
CA VAL A 450 -38.63 -22.01 16.10
C VAL A 450 -39.17 -23.41 15.80
N ALA A 451 -38.37 -24.46 16.02
CA ALA A 451 -38.81 -25.85 15.84
C ALA A 451 -39.94 -26.22 16.81
N GLU A 452 -39.82 -25.90 18.10
CA GLU A 452 -40.85 -26.13 19.11
C GLU A 452 -42.17 -25.45 18.76
N ARG A 453 -42.12 -24.16 18.36
CA ARG A 453 -43.32 -23.41 17.94
C ARG A 453 -43.94 -23.97 16.67
N THR A 454 -43.12 -24.47 15.74
CA THR A 454 -43.63 -25.09 14.51
C THR A 454 -44.40 -26.38 14.83
N VAL A 455 -43.91 -27.21 15.74
CA VAL A 455 -44.61 -28.42 16.20
C VAL A 455 -45.90 -28.06 16.95
N GLU A 456 -45.84 -27.11 17.88
CA GLU A 456 -47.02 -26.65 18.63
C GLU A 456 -48.13 -26.13 17.70
N LEU A 457 -47.76 -25.37 16.66
CA LEU A 457 -48.69 -24.88 15.65
C LEU A 457 -49.30 -26.02 14.83
N GLN A 458 -48.49 -26.97 14.37
CA GLN A 458 -48.98 -28.14 13.61
C GLN A 458 -49.92 -29.01 14.43
N ASP A 459 -49.65 -29.23 15.71
CA ASP A 459 -50.52 -30.03 16.57
C ASP A 459 -51.84 -29.30 16.86
N ARG A 460 -51.82 -27.98 17.08
CA ARG A 460 -53.05 -27.18 17.15
C ARG A 460 -53.85 -27.25 15.86
N GLU A 461 -53.20 -27.12 14.70
CA GLU A 461 -53.85 -27.20 13.39
C GLU A 461 -54.49 -28.58 13.17
N ARG A 462 -53.77 -29.67 13.50
CA ARG A 462 -54.32 -31.03 13.44
C ARG A 462 -55.49 -31.22 14.38
N GLN A 463 -55.38 -30.74 15.62
CA GLN A 463 -56.47 -30.85 16.60
C GLN A 463 -57.72 -30.11 16.12
N LEU A 464 -57.56 -28.88 15.61
CA LEU A 464 -58.65 -28.13 14.98
C LEU A 464 -59.24 -28.91 13.80
N SER A 465 -58.41 -29.46 12.92
CA SER A 465 -58.87 -30.29 11.80
C SER A 465 -59.67 -31.52 12.26
N TYR A 466 -59.24 -32.21 13.32
CA TYR A 466 -59.96 -33.36 13.88
C TYR A 466 -61.29 -32.97 14.51
N VAL A 467 -61.34 -31.87 15.27
CA VAL A 467 -62.58 -31.36 15.85
C VAL A 467 -63.57 -31.02 14.73
N LEU A 468 -63.12 -30.31 13.68
CA LEU A 468 -63.95 -29.96 12.53
C LEU A 468 -64.43 -31.18 11.73
N LYS A 469 -63.64 -32.26 11.65
CA LYS A 469 -64.07 -33.52 11.01
C LYS A 469 -65.07 -34.31 11.87
N ALA A 470 -64.90 -34.30 13.19
CA ALA A 470 -65.71 -35.08 14.11
C ALA A 470 -67.14 -34.55 14.28
N THR A 471 -67.35 -33.23 14.16
CA THR A 471 -68.70 -32.63 14.23
C THR A 471 -69.56 -33.00 13.02
N GLY A 472 -68.95 -33.33 11.87
CA GLY A 472 -69.67 -33.76 10.68
C GLY A 472 -70.50 -32.66 10.00
N GLU A 473 -70.32 -31.41 10.42
CA GLU A 473 -71.01 -30.23 9.89
C GLU A 473 -70.21 -29.59 8.74
N GLY A 474 -70.92 -29.04 7.76
CA GLY A 474 -70.32 -28.13 6.80
C GLY A 474 -69.99 -26.82 7.51
N ILE A 475 -68.82 -26.24 7.28
CA ILE A 475 -68.46 -24.93 7.80
C ILE A 475 -68.47 -23.96 6.64
N TRP A 476 -68.91 -22.74 6.90
CA TRP A 476 -68.82 -21.63 5.97
C TRP A 476 -68.25 -20.40 6.67
N ASP A 477 -67.50 -19.62 5.91
CA ASP A 477 -66.80 -18.43 6.37
C ASP A 477 -66.88 -17.37 5.28
N TRP A 478 -67.73 -16.38 5.53
CA TRP A 478 -68.07 -15.34 4.60
C TRP A 478 -67.32 -14.05 4.93
N TYR A 479 -66.48 -13.63 3.99
CA TYR A 479 -65.82 -12.34 3.99
C TYR A 479 -66.73 -11.33 3.30
N ILE A 480 -67.38 -10.48 4.10
CA ILE A 480 -68.45 -9.59 3.65
C ILE A 480 -67.90 -8.47 2.76
N ASP A 481 -66.67 -8.04 3.02
CA ASP A 481 -65.95 -7.02 2.25
C ASP A 481 -65.70 -7.44 0.78
N SER A 482 -65.34 -8.70 0.57
CA SER A 482 -64.98 -9.27 -0.73
C SER A 482 -66.15 -10.01 -1.39
N GLY A 483 -67.20 -10.33 -0.63
CA GLY A 483 -68.35 -11.13 -1.09
C GLY A 483 -68.06 -12.62 -1.26
N VAL A 484 -66.87 -13.09 -0.83
CA VAL A 484 -66.44 -14.49 -1.00
C VAL A 484 -66.81 -15.31 0.23
N VAL A 485 -67.47 -16.44 -0.01
CA VAL A 485 -67.76 -17.46 0.99
C VAL A 485 -66.79 -18.62 0.79
N ARG A 486 -66.15 -19.05 1.87
CA ARG A 486 -65.29 -20.23 1.93
C ARG A 486 -65.96 -21.34 2.70
N HIS A 487 -65.78 -22.56 2.25
CA HIS A 487 -66.39 -23.74 2.82
C HIS A 487 -65.35 -24.80 3.21
N ASN A 488 -65.67 -25.64 4.20
CA ASN A 488 -64.95 -26.89 4.39
C ASN A 488 -65.46 -27.97 3.41
N ARG A 489 -64.68 -29.03 3.22
CA ARG A 489 -65.04 -30.16 2.35
C ARG A 489 -66.42 -30.77 2.64
N ARG A 490 -66.81 -30.78 3.92
CA ARG A 490 -68.07 -31.38 4.37
C ARG A 490 -69.29 -30.66 3.78
N TRP A 491 -69.21 -29.36 3.54
CA TRP A 491 -70.28 -28.61 2.87
C TRP A 491 -70.54 -29.12 1.44
N CYS A 492 -69.48 -29.32 0.65
CA CYS A 492 -69.60 -29.92 -0.68
C CYS A 492 -70.15 -31.35 -0.61
N GLU A 493 -69.75 -32.15 0.38
CA GLU A 493 -70.29 -33.51 0.58
C GLU A 493 -71.79 -33.52 0.89
N ILE A 494 -72.27 -32.61 1.75
CA ILE A 494 -73.70 -32.49 2.12
C ILE A 494 -74.55 -32.17 0.87
N LEU A 495 -74.08 -31.26 0.03
CA LEU A 495 -74.81 -30.81 -1.16
C LEU A 495 -74.45 -31.60 -2.44
N GLN A 496 -73.57 -32.60 -2.34
CA GLN A 496 -73.06 -33.37 -3.48
C GLN A 496 -72.48 -32.47 -4.60
N LEU A 497 -71.71 -31.46 -4.20
CA LEU A 497 -71.04 -30.49 -5.06
C LEU A 497 -69.56 -30.82 -5.22
N ASP A 498 -68.93 -30.28 -6.26
CA ASP A 498 -67.49 -30.45 -6.51
C ASP A 498 -66.66 -29.64 -5.49
N ASP A 499 -65.50 -30.17 -5.08
CA ASP A 499 -64.54 -29.48 -4.22
C ASP A 499 -64.02 -28.17 -4.88
N ALA A 500 -64.18 -28.00 -6.19
CA ALA A 500 -63.94 -26.72 -6.89
C ALA A 500 -64.82 -25.56 -6.40
N LEU A 501 -65.92 -25.85 -5.70
CA LEU A 501 -66.85 -24.86 -5.13
C LEU A 501 -66.57 -24.55 -3.65
N LEU A 502 -65.41 -24.93 -3.11
CA LEU A 502 -65.04 -24.59 -1.74
C LEU A 502 -64.87 -23.07 -1.52
N GLU A 503 -64.63 -22.30 -2.57
CA GLU A 503 -64.67 -20.83 -2.51
C GLU A 503 -65.54 -20.30 -3.65
N HIS A 504 -66.55 -19.49 -3.32
CA HIS A 504 -67.41 -18.89 -4.33
C HIS A 504 -68.06 -17.57 -3.84
N PRO A 505 -68.54 -16.71 -4.76
CA PRO A 505 -69.36 -15.56 -4.40
C PRO A 505 -70.66 -15.98 -3.71
N LEU A 506 -71.18 -15.15 -2.78
CA LEU A 506 -72.44 -15.42 -2.07
C LEU A 506 -73.63 -15.62 -3.02
N GLU A 507 -73.63 -14.98 -4.19
CA GLU A 507 -74.71 -15.12 -5.18
C GLU A 507 -74.86 -16.55 -5.68
N LEU A 508 -73.75 -17.30 -5.75
CA LEU A 508 -73.78 -18.70 -6.17
C LEU A 508 -74.47 -19.58 -5.12
N PHE A 509 -74.23 -19.31 -3.82
CA PHE A 509 -74.93 -19.97 -2.72
C PHE A 509 -76.44 -19.74 -2.80
N ALA A 510 -76.88 -18.51 -3.07
CA ALA A 510 -78.31 -18.20 -3.25
C ALA A 510 -78.96 -18.99 -4.40
N GLY A 511 -78.16 -19.40 -5.40
CA GLY A 511 -78.57 -20.27 -6.50
C GLY A 511 -78.99 -21.68 -6.06
N TYR A 512 -78.35 -22.23 -5.02
CA TYR A 512 -78.65 -23.57 -4.49
C TYR A 512 -79.79 -23.59 -3.46
N LEU A 513 -80.28 -22.44 -3.00
CA LEU A 513 -81.48 -22.38 -2.16
C LEU A 513 -82.73 -22.78 -2.96
N HIS A 514 -83.62 -23.55 -2.35
CA HIS A 514 -84.92 -23.87 -2.95
C HIS A 514 -85.69 -22.57 -3.25
N PRO A 515 -86.35 -22.43 -4.43
CA PRO A 515 -86.98 -21.18 -4.84
C PRO A 515 -87.99 -20.59 -3.83
N GLU A 516 -88.71 -21.45 -3.11
CA GLU A 516 -89.68 -21.04 -2.08
C GLU A 516 -89.03 -20.50 -0.79
N ASP A 517 -87.84 -21.00 -0.44
CA ASP A 517 -87.19 -20.68 0.83
C ASP A 517 -86.17 -19.52 0.68
N ARG A 518 -85.73 -19.24 -0.55
CA ARG A 518 -84.70 -18.22 -0.86
C ARG A 518 -84.99 -16.85 -0.24
N ALA A 519 -86.20 -16.34 -0.40
CA ALA A 519 -86.55 -15.01 0.10
C ALA A 519 -86.51 -14.94 1.64
N GLY A 520 -86.96 -15.99 2.32
CA GLY A 520 -86.93 -16.07 3.78
C GLY A 520 -85.52 -16.21 4.34
N VAL A 521 -84.67 -17.01 3.68
CA VAL A 521 -83.26 -17.21 4.06
C VAL A 521 -82.48 -15.90 3.94
N MET A 522 -82.58 -15.21 2.79
CA MET A 522 -81.86 -13.94 2.58
C MET A 522 -82.32 -12.85 3.56
N ALA A 523 -83.61 -12.79 3.89
CA ALA A 523 -84.10 -11.86 4.90
C ALA A 523 -83.55 -12.17 6.30
N ALA A 524 -83.43 -13.45 6.67
CA ALA A 524 -82.84 -13.86 7.94
C ALA A 524 -81.33 -13.56 8.02
N VAL A 525 -80.59 -13.73 6.92
CA VAL A 525 -79.18 -13.32 6.83
C VAL A 525 -79.06 -11.80 7.00
N GLN A 526 -79.87 -11.02 6.27
CA GLN A 526 -79.86 -9.57 6.38
C GLN A 526 -80.20 -9.08 7.79
N ALA A 527 -81.20 -9.69 8.43
CA ALA A 527 -81.56 -9.38 9.81
C ALA A 527 -80.42 -9.66 10.81
N ALA A 528 -79.62 -10.71 10.58
CA ALA A 528 -78.45 -11.01 11.40
C ALA A 528 -77.32 -9.98 11.21
N LEU A 529 -77.09 -9.54 9.97
CA LEU A 529 -76.07 -8.51 9.66
C LEU A 529 -76.42 -7.16 10.29
N ASP A 530 -77.68 -6.74 10.17
CA ASP A 530 -78.19 -5.47 10.68
C ASP A 530 -78.44 -5.50 12.21
N GLY A 531 -78.61 -6.70 12.77
CA GLY A 531 -78.99 -6.94 14.16
C GLY A 531 -77.86 -7.44 15.06
N ASP A 532 -78.19 -8.38 15.94
CA ASP A 532 -77.31 -8.91 16.99
C ASP A 532 -76.23 -9.89 16.48
N GLY A 533 -76.11 -10.07 15.16
CA GLY A 533 -75.11 -10.94 14.53
C GLY A 533 -75.49 -12.41 14.47
N HIS A 534 -76.60 -12.86 15.06
CA HIS A 534 -76.96 -14.27 15.13
C HIS A 534 -77.87 -14.70 13.97
N TYR A 535 -77.47 -15.72 13.24
CA TYR A 535 -78.23 -16.32 12.15
C TYR A 535 -78.59 -17.77 12.47
N ARG A 536 -79.84 -18.12 12.24
CA ARG A 536 -80.31 -19.51 12.26
C ARG A 536 -81.46 -19.68 11.30
N SER A 537 -81.38 -20.70 10.45
CA SER A 537 -82.42 -21.02 9.50
C SER A 537 -82.52 -22.52 9.27
N ILE A 538 -83.74 -23.02 9.15
CA ILE A 538 -84.00 -24.38 8.65
C ILE A 538 -84.66 -24.21 7.28
N HIS A 539 -83.99 -24.66 6.23
CA HIS A 539 -84.44 -24.45 4.87
C HIS A 539 -84.03 -25.60 3.95
N ARG A 540 -84.59 -25.60 2.74
CA ARG A 540 -84.27 -26.57 1.69
C ARG A 540 -83.18 -26.01 0.77
N MET A 541 -82.16 -26.82 0.53
CA MET A 541 -81.16 -26.61 -0.52
C MET A 541 -81.31 -27.67 -1.62
N LEU A 542 -80.82 -27.35 -2.80
CA LEU A 542 -80.75 -28.23 -3.96
C LEU A 542 -79.34 -28.77 -4.09
N SER A 543 -79.20 -30.09 -4.13
CA SER A 543 -77.93 -30.75 -4.41
C SER A 543 -77.48 -30.53 -5.86
N GLY A 544 -76.23 -30.86 -6.18
CA GLY A 544 -75.74 -30.87 -7.58
C GLY A 544 -76.54 -31.77 -8.53
N SER A 545 -77.27 -32.76 -7.99
CA SER A 545 -78.18 -33.65 -8.71
C SER A 545 -79.64 -33.16 -8.74
N GLY A 546 -79.94 -32.00 -8.16
CA GLY A 546 -81.29 -31.42 -8.07
C GLY A 546 -82.18 -32.02 -6.99
N VAL A 547 -81.63 -32.85 -6.10
CA VAL A 547 -82.33 -33.45 -4.96
C VAL A 547 -82.45 -32.43 -3.83
N VAL A 548 -83.60 -32.41 -3.15
CA VAL A 548 -83.82 -31.53 -2.00
C VAL A 548 -83.11 -32.07 -0.77
N VAL A 549 -82.26 -31.26 -0.17
CA VAL A 549 -81.57 -31.50 1.11
C VAL A 549 -82.11 -30.51 2.14
N TRP A 550 -82.62 -31.00 3.26
CA TRP A 550 -83.00 -30.15 4.38
C TRP A 550 -81.77 -29.84 5.22
N VAL A 551 -81.49 -28.56 5.41
CA VAL A 551 -80.34 -28.10 6.18
C VAL A 551 -80.79 -27.25 7.35
N GLU A 552 -80.12 -27.42 8.48
CA GLU A 552 -80.12 -26.45 9.56
C GLU A 552 -78.81 -25.66 9.47
N ASP A 553 -78.94 -24.38 9.18
CA ASP A 553 -77.81 -23.47 9.02
C ASP A 553 -77.79 -22.47 10.19
N ARG A 554 -76.61 -22.26 10.78
CA ARG A 554 -76.38 -21.39 11.92
C ARG A 554 -75.10 -20.60 11.72
N GLY A 555 -75.10 -19.31 12.01
CA GLY A 555 -73.90 -18.49 11.87
C GLY A 555 -73.90 -17.29 12.81
N GLU A 556 -72.72 -16.69 12.96
CA GLU A 556 -72.49 -15.50 13.76
C GLU A 556 -71.57 -14.52 13.02
N VAL A 557 -71.83 -13.21 13.17
CA VAL A 557 -70.89 -12.17 12.75
C VAL A 557 -69.70 -12.16 13.71
N VAL A 558 -68.56 -12.66 13.24
CA VAL A 558 -67.35 -12.86 14.06
C VAL A 558 -66.41 -11.65 14.07
N GLU A 559 -66.51 -10.76 13.07
CA GLU A 559 -65.70 -9.54 13.00
C GLU A 559 -66.57 -8.36 12.54
N ARG A 560 -66.41 -7.21 13.21
CA ARG A 560 -67.03 -5.92 12.87
C ARG A 560 -65.97 -4.84 12.78
N ASP A 561 -66.20 -3.83 11.94
CA ASP A 561 -65.31 -2.68 11.83
C ASP A 561 -65.50 -1.68 13.00
N ALA A 562 -64.68 -0.62 13.02
CA ALA A 562 -64.76 0.43 14.04
C ALA A 562 -66.09 1.23 14.03
N ALA A 563 -66.88 1.13 12.95
CA ALA A 563 -68.19 1.75 12.80
C ALA A 563 -69.35 0.77 13.16
N GLY A 564 -69.03 -0.47 13.54
CA GLY A 564 -70.00 -1.51 13.90
C GLY A 564 -70.54 -2.31 12.72
N GLN A 565 -70.05 -2.09 11.50
CA GLN A 565 -70.47 -2.81 10.31
C GLN A 565 -69.85 -4.22 10.28
N PRO A 566 -70.60 -5.25 9.85
CA PRO A 566 -70.11 -6.62 9.82
C PRO A 566 -69.05 -6.79 8.70
N LEU A 567 -67.90 -7.34 9.06
CA LEU A 567 -66.78 -7.63 8.13
C LEU A 567 -66.69 -9.11 7.77
N ARG A 568 -67.02 -9.99 8.71
CA ARG A 568 -66.91 -11.43 8.53
C ARG A 568 -67.98 -12.16 9.31
N MET A 569 -68.58 -13.16 8.69
CA MET A 569 -69.59 -14.00 9.29
C MET A 569 -69.22 -15.46 9.06
N ALA A 570 -69.23 -16.27 10.12
CA ALA A 570 -68.88 -17.68 10.03
C ALA A 570 -69.96 -18.54 10.67
N GLY A 571 -70.14 -19.75 10.17
CA GLY A 571 -71.19 -20.61 10.63
C GLY A 571 -71.02 -22.07 10.22
N SER A 572 -72.02 -22.87 10.58
CA SER A 572 -72.09 -24.27 10.25
C SER A 572 -73.46 -24.66 9.70
N ILE A 573 -73.43 -25.61 8.77
CA ILE A 573 -74.58 -26.21 8.13
C ILE A 573 -74.64 -27.70 8.48
N ASN A 574 -75.81 -28.15 8.90
CA ASN A 574 -76.05 -29.53 9.28
C ASN A 574 -77.15 -30.15 8.41
N ASP A 575 -76.93 -31.34 7.89
CA ASP A 575 -77.94 -32.08 7.11
C ASP A 575 -78.97 -32.73 8.07
N ILE A 576 -80.21 -32.25 8.00
CA ILE A 576 -81.32 -32.74 8.80
C ILE A 576 -82.36 -33.48 7.95
N THR A 577 -82.02 -33.87 6.72
CA THR A 577 -82.93 -34.54 5.77
C THR A 577 -83.51 -35.83 6.34
N ALA A 578 -82.67 -36.68 6.93
CA ALA A 578 -83.13 -37.92 7.56
C ALA A 578 -84.10 -37.66 8.72
N ARG A 579 -83.82 -36.62 9.52
CA ARG A 579 -84.70 -36.19 10.61
C ARG A 579 -86.04 -35.70 10.09
N LYS A 580 -86.05 -34.83 9.08
CA LYS A 580 -87.27 -34.30 8.47
C LYS A 580 -88.11 -35.40 7.83
N TYR A 581 -87.47 -36.35 7.14
CA TYR A 581 -88.18 -37.50 6.59
C TYR A 581 -88.81 -38.37 7.68
N ALA A 582 -88.11 -38.61 8.79
CA ALA A 582 -88.64 -39.34 9.93
C ALA A 582 -89.82 -38.61 10.60
N GLU A 583 -89.75 -37.28 10.75
CA GLU A 583 -90.85 -36.43 11.26
C GLU A 583 -92.09 -36.57 10.35
N THR A 584 -91.94 -36.43 9.03
CA THR A 584 -93.07 -36.58 8.09
C THR A 584 -93.65 -38.00 8.08
N GLN A 585 -92.81 -39.04 8.18
CA GLN A 585 -93.29 -40.42 8.27
C GLN A 585 -94.05 -40.70 9.57
N LEU A 586 -93.62 -40.08 10.68
CA LEU A 586 -94.33 -40.16 11.95
C LEU A 586 -95.68 -39.46 11.86
N GLU A 587 -95.73 -38.25 11.31
CA GLU A 587 -96.99 -37.52 11.10
C GLU A 587 -97.96 -38.30 10.21
N LEU A 588 -97.48 -38.90 9.12
CA LEU A 588 -98.30 -39.71 8.23
C LEU A 588 -98.86 -40.95 8.93
N LYS A 589 -98.02 -41.65 9.71
CA LYS A 589 -98.45 -42.80 10.52
C LYS A 589 -99.45 -42.40 11.60
N GLN A 590 -99.29 -41.23 12.20
CA GLN A 590 -100.19 -40.72 13.22
C GLN A 590 -101.55 -40.36 12.63
N GLN A 591 -101.58 -39.73 11.44
CA GLN A 591 -102.83 -39.50 10.69
C GLN A 591 -103.52 -40.81 10.31
N GLN A 592 -102.77 -41.82 9.85
CA GLN A 592 -103.31 -43.16 9.55
C GLN A 592 -103.89 -43.85 10.79
N LEU A 593 -103.23 -43.72 11.94
CA LEU A 593 -103.74 -44.25 13.21
C LEU A 593 -105.00 -43.52 13.66
N GLU A 594 -105.09 -42.21 13.49
CA GLU A 594 -106.29 -41.42 13.81
C GLU A 594 -107.48 -41.80 12.93
N GLU A 595 -107.27 -42.01 11.62
CA GLU A 595 -108.31 -42.52 10.71
C GLU A 595 -108.77 -43.93 11.09
N LEU A 596 -107.83 -44.83 11.39
CA LEU A 596 -108.14 -46.20 11.82
C LEU A 596 -108.95 -46.22 13.12
N ASN A 597 -108.56 -45.39 14.09
CA ASN A 597 -109.24 -45.29 15.37
C ASN A 597 -110.67 -44.76 15.20
N ARG A 598 -110.87 -43.78 14.31
CA ARG A 598 -112.21 -43.26 13.96
C ARG A 598 -113.09 -44.34 13.32
N SER A 599 -112.54 -45.19 12.46
CA SER A 599 -113.24 -46.35 11.86
C SER A 599 -113.61 -47.42 12.91
N LEU A 600 -112.71 -47.73 13.84
CA LEU A 600 -112.95 -48.68 14.93
C LEU A 600 -114.06 -48.19 15.87
N GLN A 601 -114.05 -46.90 16.20
CA GLN A 601 -115.08 -46.28 17.04
C GLN A 601 -116.47 -46.46 16.41
N GLN A 602 -116.60 -46.24 15.10
CA GLN A 602 -117.84 -46.48 14.36
C GLN A 602 -118.26 -47.96 14.39
N GLN A 603 -117.34 -48.91 14.24
CA GLN A 603 -117.64 -50.35 14.37
C GLN A 603 -118.12 -50.72 15.78
N VAL A 604 -117.50 -50.16 16.82
CA VAL A 604 -117.92 -50.40 18.21
C VAL A 604 -119.33 -49.86 18.44
N GLU A 605 -119.63 -48.65 17.98
CA GLU A 605 -120.98 -48.07 18.08
C GLU A 605 -122.02 -48.93 17.35
N GLN A 606 -121.68 -49.47 16.17
CA GLN A 606 -122.54 -50.36 15.40
C GLN A 606 -122.79 -51.68 16.14
N THR A 607 -121.74 -52.27 16.72
CA THR A 607 -121.84 -53.52 17.50
C THR A 607 -122.64 -53.32 18.79
N VAL A 608 -122.46 -52.19 19.48
CA VAL A 608 -123.24 -51.85 20.68
C VAL A 608 -124.71 -51.60 20.34
N ALA A 609 -125.01 -50.98 19.19
CA ALA A 609 -126.38 -50.83 18.70
C ALA A 609 -127.02 -52.19 18.39
N GLU A 610 -126.29 -53.10 17.74
CA GLU A 610 -126.76 -54.47 17.48
C GLU A 610 -127.00 -55.27 18.77
N LEU A 611 -126.10 -55.16 19.75
CA LEU A 611 -126.24 -55.83 21.05
C LEU A 611 -127.43 -55.26 21.85
N ARG A 612 -127.63 -53.94 21.87
CA ARG A 612 -128.83 -53.33 22.50
C ARG A 612 -130.13 -53.80 21.84
N THR A 613 -130.11 -53.99 20.53
CA THR A 613 -131.26 -54.51 19.79
C THR A 613 -131.53 -55.97 20.16
N LYS A 614 -130.47 -56.80 20.27
CA LYS A 614 -130.58 -58.18 20.75
C LYS A 614 -131.05 -58.28 22.20
N ASP A 615 -130.56 -57.43 23.10
CA ASP A 615 -130.99 -57.38 24.49
C ASP A 615 -132.46 -56.97 24.62
N GLN A 616 -132.94 -56.01 23.81
CA GLN A 616 -134.37 -55.67 23.76
C GLN A 616 -135.24 -56.85 23.28
N VAL A 617 -134.76 -57.61 22.29
CA VAL A 617 -135.45 -58.82 21.80
C VAL A 617 -135.49 -59.90 22.90
N LEU A 618 -134.38 -60.15 23.60
CA LEU A 618 -134.31 -61.11 24.71
C LEU A 618 -135.20 -60.72 25.89
N ILE A 619 -135.27 -59.42 26.25
CA ILE A 619 -136.15 -58.92 27.30
C ILE A 619 -137.64 -59.09 26.90
N SER A 620 -137.97 -58.93 25.62
CA SER A 620 -139.34 -59.16 25.11
C SER A 620 -139.73 -60.66 25.14
N GLN A 621 -138.79 -61.55 24.82
CA GLN A 621 -139.00 -63.01 24.85
C GLN A 621 -139.12 -63.54 26.28
N GLY A 622 -138.35 -63.01 27.24
CA GLY A 622 -138.45 -63.38 28.64
C GLY A 622 -139.77 -62.96 29.30
N ARG A 623 -140.37 -61.84 28.88
CA ARG A 623 -141.66 -61.37 29.39
C ARG A 623 -142.85 -62.21 28.93
N GLN A 624 -142.76 -62.90 27.80
CA GLN A 624 -143.80 -63.82 27.30
C GLN A 624 -143.77 -65.20 27.96
N ALA A 625 -142.65 -65.59 28.59
CA ALA A 625 -142.51 -66.90 29.26
C ALA A 625 -142.92 -66.88 30.75
N ALA A 626 -143.34 -65.73 31.29
CA ALA A 626 -143.73 -65.54 32.69
C ALA A 626 -145.24 -65.23 32.88
N MET A 627 -146.04 -65.36 31.82
CA MET A 627 -147.50 -65.55 31.90
C MET A 627 -147.81 -67.04 31.84
#